data_AF-A0AAD9NQF0-F1
#
_entry.id   AF-A0AAD9NQF0-F1
#
_cell.length_a   1.000
_cell.length_b   1.000
_cell.length_c   1.000
_cell.angle_alpha   90.00
_cell.angle_beta   90.00
_cell.angle_gamma   90.00
#
_symmetry.space_group_name_H-M   'P 1'
#
loop_
_entity.id
_entity.type
_entity.pdbx_description
1 polymer ?
#
loop_
_entity_poly.entity_id
_entity_poly.type
_entity_poly.pdbx_seq_one_letter_code
_entity_poly.pdbx_strand_id
1 'polypeptide(L)'
;MSFPHSHKTVIVLDRSPHFLRSSKQNVEFDVFTKSRVPGIIPLAPIVKSLWTCNVEAAIEYCRIVYDIYPQNKLIQLVLSDTVATTVNSWEQQEQNIQKLMLTLARQGPPSQASARSDENNIIYGLTEAVELLCQPTSTQHARRTTLSDSPLSVANRGRIICLTSLKSESHIHMIEECMQDVLTQHNSLAASTDNLMPLSHLELVLVHVVPVSHESAISHKPGREISSHLWSEVHVSQSGRFIATKMVELSMQHFKLSCTTVTGIPMKEEQNASSSANYDVELLHSRQTHLEVSRTGVGAVEGMIMPSKEGLFIDTVTLKWCTPRTNAVGKE
;
A
#
# COMPACT_ATOMS: atom_id res chain seq x y z
N MET A 1 -13.39 0.87 -23.67
CA MET A 1 -12.28 1.51 -22.91
C MET A 1 -12.14 0.79 -21.58
N SER A 2 -10.92 0.61 -21.07
CA SER A 2 -10.67 -0.20 -19.87
C SER A 2 -10.25 0.66 -18.67
N PHE A 3 -10.89 0.44 -17.51
CA PHE A 3 -10.36 0.97 -16.26
C PHE A 3 -9.15 0.13 -15.84
N PRO A 4 -8.00 0.74 -15.50
CA PRO A 4 -6.81 -0.02 -15.09
C PRO A 4 -7.03 -0.65 -13.71
N HIS A 5 -6.20 -1.64 -13.34
CA HIS A 5 -6.23 -2.25 -12.00
C HIS A 5 -6.05 -1.24 -10.87
N SER A 6 -5.31 -0.15 -11.11
CA SER A 6 -5.15 0.94 -10.15
C SER A 6 -6.41 1.79 -9.94
N HIS A 7 -7.50 1.56 -10.68
CA HIS A 7 -8.77 2.24 -10.41
C HIS A 7 -9.41 1.77 -9.10
N LYS A 8 -9.44 0.45 -8.86
CA LYS A 8 -9.97 -0.17 -7.65
C LYS A 8 -8.94 -1.09 -7.01
N THR A 9 -8.51 -0.75 -5.80
CA THR A 9 -7.67 -1.61 -4.97
C THR A 9 -8.42 -1.99 -3.70
N VAL A 10 -8.40 -3.26 -3.33
CA VAL A 10 -8.87 -3.73 -2.02
C VAL A 10 -7.66 -4.21 -1.24
N ILE A 11 -7.45 -3.69 -0.03
CA ILE A 11 -6.43 -4.15 0.90
C ILE A 11 -7.11 -5.05 1.93
N VAL A 12 -6.76 -6.32 1.95
CA VAL A 12 -7.27 -7.30 2.92
C VAL A 12 -6.24 -7.46 4.03
N LEU A 13 -6.65 -7.19 5.26
CA LEU A 13 -5.84 -7.32 6.46
C LEU A 13 -6.28 -8.53 7.26
N ASP A 14 -5.36 -9.48 7.44
CA ASP A 14 -5.56 -10.61 8.34
C ASP A 14 -5.62 -10.12 9.80
N ARG A 15 -6.78 -10.32 10.41
CA ARG A 15 -7.07 -9.97 11.80
C ARG A 15 -7.19 -11.23 12.66
N SER A 16 -6.61 -12.35 12.23
CA SER A 16 -6.51 -13.54 13.05
C SER A 16 -5.62 -13.29 14.28
N PRO A 17 -5.80 -14.07 15.36
CA PRO A 17 -4.99 -13.97 16.59
C PRO A 17 -3.48 -14.13 16.37
N HIS A 18 -3.06 -14.74 15.26
CA HIS A 18 -1.65 -14.80 14.86
C HIS A 18 -1.01 -13.40 14.81
N PHE A 19 -1.78 -12.39 14.39
CA PHE A 19 -1.28 -11.03 14.21
C PHE A 19 -1.12 -10.23 15.52
N LEU A 20 -1.46 -10.81 16.68
CA LEU A 20 -1.09 -10.26 17.99
C LEU A 20 0.38 -10.51 18.36
N ARG A 21 1.09 -11.37 17.63
CA ARG A 21 2.50 -11.66 17.90
C ARG A 21 3.34 -10.39 17.76
N SER A 22 4.40 -10.33 18.55
CA SER A 22 5.39 -9.26 18.47
C SER A 22 6.08 -9.24 17.10
N SER A 23 6.26 -8.04 16.55
CA SER A 23 7.11 -7.76 15.39
C SER A 23 8.59 -8.05 15.65
N LYS A 24 9.01 -8.14 16.92
CA LYS A 24 10.40 -8.25 17.37
C LYS A 24 11.29 -7.08 16.94
N GLN A 25 10.70 -5.95 16.54
CA GLN A 25 11.43 -4.70 16.30
C GLN A 25 11.21 -3.75 17.48
N ASN A 26 12.30 -3.42 18.17
CA ASN A 26 12.28 -2.46 19.26
C ASN A 26 11.99 -1.05 18.73
N VAL A 27 11.15 -0.33 19.46
CA VAL A 27 10.88 1.09 19.27
C VAL A 27 11.37 1.80 20.53
N GLU A 28 12.47 2.53 20.39
CA GLU A 28 12.98 3.44 21.40
C GLU A 28 12.09 4.69 21.39
N PHE A 29 11.46 5.00 22.51
CA PHE A 29 10.59 6.18 22.65
C PHE A 29 11.03 7.10 23.79
N ASP A 30 11.87 6.60 24.71
CA ASP A 30 12.40 7.36 25.82
C ASP A 30 13.74 8.00 25.43
N VAL A 31 13.66 9.12 24.69
CA VAL A 31 14.82 9.81 24.14
C VAL A 31 15.27 10.96 25.06
N PHE A 32 16.30 10.72 25.87
CA PHE A 32 16.95 11.78 26.66
C PHE A 32 17.98 12.54 25.82
N THR A 33 17.71 13.82 25.54
CA THR A 33 18.51 14.58 24.57
C THR A 33 19.72 15.35 25.11
N LYS A 34 19.93 15.55 26.42
CA LYS A 34 21.15 16.23 26.91
C LYS A 34 21.56 15.72 28.28
N SER A 35 22.84 15.30 28.39
CA SER A 35 23.59 14.90 29.60
C SER A 35 22.86 13.94 30.54
N ARG A 36 23.33 12.68 30.60
CA ARG A 36 22.88 11.69 31.59
C ARG A 36 22.90 12.31 32.99
N VAL A 37 21.75 12.70 33.51
CA VAL A 37 21.62 13.01 34.94
C VAL A 37 21.90 11.70 35.68
N PRO A 38 22.91 11.65 36.56
CA PRO A 38 23.22 10.43 37.29
C PRO A 38 21.98 9.94 38.05
N GLY A 39 21.61 8.66 37.87
CA GLY A 39 20.50 8.03 38.60
C GLY A 39 19.18 7.86 37.85
N ILE A 40 19.07 8.29 36.59
CA ILE A 40 17.88 8.03 35.76
C ILE A 40 18.07 6.75 34.93
N ILE A 41 17.16 5.79 35.07
CA ILE A 41 17.11 4.55 34.28
C ILE A 41 16.12 4.77 33.13
N PRO A 42 16.53 4.62 31.86
CA PRO A 42 15.61 4.76 30.73
C PRO A 42 14.55 3.67 30.73
N LEU A 43 13.35 3.99 30.22
CA LEU A 43 12.28 3.04 30.02
C LEU A 43 12.70 1.94 29.04
N ALA A 44 12.19 0.74 29.27
CA ALA A 44 12.42 -0.38 28.38
C ALA A 44 11.78 -0.10 27.00
N PRO A 45 12.42 -0.49 25.89
CA PRO A 45 11.85 -0.34 24.56
C PRO A 45 10.54 -1.12 24.43
N ILE A 46 9.62 -0.63 23.61
CA ILE A 46 8.39 -1.36 23.28
C ILE A 46 8.51 -2.02 21.92
N VAL A 47 7.62 -2.97 21.65
CA VAL A 47 7.51 -3.66 20.36
C VAL A 47 6.08 -3.58 19.86
N LYS A 48 5.91 -3.32 18.56
CA LYS A 48 4.59 -3.36 17.92
C LYS A 48 4.18 -4.81 17.66
N SER A 49 2.89 -5.08 17.56
CA SER A 49 2.38 -6.36 17.04
C SER A 49 2.47 -6.40 15.51
N LEU A 50 2.38 -7.59 14.91
CA LEU A 50 2.28 -7.74 13.46
C LEU A 50 1.05 -6.99 12.92
N TRP A 51 -0.08 -7.05 13.63
CA TRP A 51 -1.29 -6.31 13.31
C TRP A 51 -1.02 -4.81 13.18
N THR A 52 -0.40 -4.21 14.21
CA THR A 52 -0.09 -2.78 14.21
C THR A 52 0.83 -2.41 13.03
N CYS A 53 1.86 -3.22 12.75
CA CYS A 53 2.74 -2.98 11.61
C CYS A 53 2.00 -3.05 10.26
N ASN A 54 1.09 -4.02 10.09
CA ASN A 54 0.31 -4.16 8.85
C ASN A 54 -0.66 -2.99 8.66
N VAL A 55 -1.34 -2.56 9.73
CA VAL A 55 -2.23 -1.39 9.69
C VAL A 55 -1.44 -0.13 9.32
N GLU A 56 -0.31 0.13 9.97
CA GLU A 56 0.54 1.28 9.65
C GLU A 56 1.00 1.27 8.18
N ALA A 57 1.45 0.12 7.68
CA ALA A 57 1.90 -0.01 6.30
C ALA A 57 0.77 0.16 5.27
N ALA A 58 -0.43 -0.36 5.56
CA ALA A 58 -1.60 -0.16 4.71
C ALA A 58 -2.08 1.30 4.69
N ILE A 59 -2.03 1.98 5.85
CA ILE A 59 -2.37 3.40 5.95
C ILE A 59 -1.35 4.25 5.19
N GLU A 60 -0.06 3.94 5.26
CA GLU A 60 0.96 4.66 4.51
C GLU A 60 0.80 4.48 2.99
N TYR A 61 0.48 3.26 2.53
CA TYR A 61 0.09 3.02 1.14
C TYR A 61 -1.09 3.92 0.72
N CYS A 62 -2.14 3.99 1.55
CA CYS A 62 -3.30 4.83 1.26
C CYS A 62 -2.93 6.31 1.23
N ARG A 63 -2.10 6.77 2.18
CA ARG A 63 -1.68 8.18 2.28
C ARG A 63 -0.96 8.62 1.01
N ILE A 64 0.01 7.84 0.55
CA ILE A 64 0.75 8.10 -0.70
C ILE A 64 -0.21 8.24 -1.88
N VAL A 65 -1.18 7.32 -2.00
CA VAL A 65 -2.13 7.32 -3.12
C VAL A 65 -3.09 8.50 -3.04
N TYR A 66 -3.64 8.82 -1.88
CA TYR A 66 -4.58 9.93 -1.70
C TYR A 66 -3.91 11.29 -1.91
N ASP A 67 -2.65 11.46 -1.48
CA ASP A 67 -1.89 12.69 -1.67
C ASP A 67 -1.58 12.94 -3.16
N ILE A 68 -1.22 11.89 -3.91
CA ILE A 68 -0.84 12.01 -5.33
C ILE A 68 -2.07 11.99 -6.26
N TYR A 69 -3.08 11.21 -5.91
CA TYR A 69 -4.30 11.01 -6.68
C TYR A 69 -5.54 11.28 -5.83
N PRO A 70 -5.95 12.55 -5.68
CA PRO A 70 -7.11 12.91 -4.87
C PRO A 70 -8.44 12.37 -5.41
N GLN A 71 -8.48 11.86 -6.64
CA GLN A 71 -9.66 11.30 -7.28
C GLN A 71 -9.32 10.10 -8.18
N ASN A 72 -10.32 9.28 -8.50
CA ASN A 72 -10.27 8.18 -9.49
C ASN A 72 -9.36 6.99 -9.16
N LYS A 73 -8.63 7.04 -8.05
CA LYS A 73 -7.85 5.92 -7.48
C LYS A 73 -8.47 5.58 -6.13
N LEU A 74 -9.29 4.53 -6.12
CA LEU A 74 -10.10 4.19 -4.96
C LEU A 74 -9.51 2.96 -4.26
N ILE A 75 -9.48 3.03 -2.94
CA ILE A 75 -8.97 1.97 -2.08
C ILE A 75 -10.02 1.62 -1.03
N GLN A 76 -10.36 0.35 -0.91
CA GLN A 76 -11.13 -0.17 0.22
C GLN A 76 -10.27 -1.05 1.10
N LEU A 77 -10.49 -0.99 2.41
CA LEU A 77 -9.90 -1.90 3.38
C LEU A 77 -10.93 -2.94 3.82
N VAL A 78 -10.51 -4.19 3.90
CA VAL A 78 -11.31 -5.30 4.44
C VAL A 78 -10.50 -5.97 5.56
N LEU A 79 -11.14 -6.19 6.70
CA LEU A 79 -10.58 -6.97 7.80
C LEU A 79 -11.10 -8.41 7.68
N SER A 80 -10.22 -9.39 7.85
CA SER A 80 -10.59 -10.81 7.79
C SER A 80 -10.22 -11.53 9.09
N ASP A 81 -11.22 -12.05 9.80
CA ASP A 81 -11.05 -12.94 10.94
C ASP A 81 -11.98 -14.15 10.82
N THR A 82 -13.00 -14.28 11.68
CA THR A 82 -14.11 -15.23 11.53
C THR A 82 -15.14 -14.74 10.49
N VAL A 83 -15.12 -13.45 10.18
CA VAL A 83 -15.94 -12.82 9.14
C VAL A 83 -15.13 -11.78 8.37
N ALA A 84 -15.62 -11.37 7.21
CA ALA A 84 -15.12 -10.19 6.52
C ALA A 84 -15.80 -8.93 7.07
N THR A 85 -15.03 -7.87 7.30
CA THR A 85 -15.56 -6.55 7.68
C THR A 85 -14.98 -5.46 6.80
N THR A 86 -15.83 -4.84 6.00
CA THR A 86 -15.47 -3.73 5.11
C THR A 86 -15.36 -2.41 5.89
N VAL A 87 -14.23 -1.71 5.75
CA VAL A 87 -13.87 -0.52 6.55
C VAL A 87 -14.40 0.78 5.95
N ASN A 88 -14.47 0.85 4.62
CA ASN A 88 -14.91 2.00 3.84
C ASN A 88 -15.46 1.55 2.47
N SER A 89 -16.12 2.45 1.76
CA SER A 89 -16.78 2.20 0.47
C SER A 89 -16.01 2.78 -0.73
N TRP A 90 -16.57 2.64 -1.93
CA TRP A 90 -16.05 3.24 -3.17
C TRP A 90 -16.38 4.74 -3.29
N GLU A 91 -17.08 5.31 -2.31
CA GLU A 91 -17.41 6.74 -2.30
C GLU A 91 -16.16 7.60 -2.12
N GLN A 92 -16.04 8.64 -2.95
CA GLN A 92 -14.86 9.52 -2.96
C GLN A 92 -14.65 10.23 -1.61
N GLN A 93 -15.74 10.57 -0.92
CA GLN A 93 -15.72 11.19 0.40
C GLN A 93 -15.11 10.28 1.49
N GLU A 94 -15.13 8.96 1.30
CA GLU A 94 -14.55 8.00 2.24
C GLU A 94 -13.08 7.66 1.94
N GLN A 95 -12.51 8.22 0.86
CA GLN A 95 -11.10 8.05 0.47
C GLN A 95 -10.20 8.99 1.26
N ASN A 96 -10.18 8.85 2.59
CA ASN A 96 -9.37 9.69 3.46
C ASN A 96 -8.85 8.92 4.69
N ILE A 97 -7.66 9.31 5.15
CA ILE A 97 -6.97 8.62 6.25
C ILE A 97 -7.74 8.72 7.57
N GLN A 98 -8.40 9.84 7.83
CA GLN A 98 -9.14 10.05 9.08
C GLN A 98 -10.27 9.02 9.25
N LYS A 99 -11.06 8.77 8.19
CA LYS A 99 -12.11 7.76 8.17
C LYS A 99 -11.54 6.36 8.42
N LEU A 100 -10.46 5.99 7.72
CA LEU A 100 -9.83 4.68 7.89
C LEU A 100 -9.34 4.48 9.32
N MET A 101 -8.60 5.45 9.87
CA MET A 101 -8.05 5.40 11.22
C MET A 101 -9.15 5.33 12.29
N LEU A 102 -10.23 6.09 12.15
CA LEU A 102 -11.37 6.04 13.08
C LEU A 102 -12.06 4.67 13.07
N THR A 103 -12.31 4.10 11.89
CA THR A 103 -12.93 2.77 11.79
C THR A 103 -12.00 1.68 12.33
N LEU A 104 -10.71 1.71 11.97
CA LEU A 104 -9.72 0.74 12.46
C LEU A 104 -9.53 0.83 13.98
N ALA A 105 -9.55 2.04 14.55
CA ALA A 105 -9.49 2.23 16.00
C ALA A 105 -10.73 1.67 16.72
N ARG A 106 -11.92 1.83 16.14
CA ARG A 106 -13.16 1.22 16.66
C ARG A 106 -13.14 -0.30 16.60
N GLN A 107 -12.58 -0.85 15.53
CA GLN A 107 -12.41 -2.29 15.40
C GLN A 107 -11.38 -2.80 16.41
N GLY A 108 -10.23 -2.14 16.50
CA GLY A 108 -9.14 -2.51 17.41
C GLY A 108 -8.32 -3.71 16.92
N PRO A 109 -7.33 -4.17 17.71
CA PRO A 109 -6.53 -5.34 17.37
C PRO A 109 -7.36 -6.64 17.34
N PRO A 110 -6.79 -7.76 16.85
CA PRO A 110 -7.40 -9.08 17.00
C PRO A 110 -7.73 -9.38 18.46
N SER A 111 -8.81 -10.12 18.70
CA SER A 111 -9.16 -10.56 20.04
C SER A 111 -8.40 -11.83 20.44
N GLN A 112 -7.98 -11.94 21.70
CA GLN A 112 -7.46 -13.23 22.21
C GLN A 112 -8.57 -14.27 22.35
N ALA A 113 -9.83 -13.84 22.50
CA ALA A 113 -10.96 -14.76 22.62
C ALA A 113 -11.20 -15.55 21.33
N SER A 114 -10.90 -14.97 20.16
CA SER A 114 -11.03 -15.64 18.86
C SER A 114 -9.89 -16.63 18.59
N ALA A 115 -8.84 -16.68 19.42
CA ALA A 115 -7.72 -17.64 19.30
C ALA A 115 -8.13 -19.10 19.54
N ARG A 116 -9.32 -19.31 20.09
CA ARG A 116 -9.89 -20.65 20.33
C ARG A 116 -10.75 -21.15 19.18
N SER A 117 -11.02 -20.31 18.17
CA SER A 117 -11.81 -20.69 17.01
C SER A 117 -10.91 -21.01 15.83
N ASP A 118 -10.99 -22.24 15.33
CA ASP A 118 -10.40 -22.66 14.05
C ASP A 118 -11.09 -21.99 12.84
N GLU A 119 -12.10 -21.14 13.08
CA GLU A 119 -12.87 -20.43 12.05
C GLU A 119 -12.15 -19.17 11.54
N ASN A 120 -10.99 -18.77 12.08
CA ASN A 120 -10.28 -17.61 11.52
C ASN A 120 -9.68 -17.97 10.15
N ASN A 121 -10.13 -17.29 9.10
CA ASN A 121 -9.69 -17.59 7.73
C ASN A 121 -9.58 -16.31 6.89
N ILE A 122 -8.45 -16.16 6.19
CA ILE A 122 -8.20 -15.05 5.27
C ILE A 122 -9.11 -15.10 4.03
N ILE A 123 -9.63 -16.29 3.70
CA ILE A 123 -10.53 -16.49 2.55
C ILE A 123 -11.81 -15.65 2.69
N TYR A 124 -12.33 -15.41 3.90
CA TYR A 124 -13.53 -14.57 4.06
C TYR A 124 -13.31 -13.16 3.51
N GLY A 125 -12.23 -12.49 3.91
CA GLY A 125 -11.90 -11.15 3.43
C GLY A 125 -11.51 -11.12 1.95
N LEU A 126 -10.91 -12.21 1.45
CA LEU A 126 -10.59 -12.35 0.02
C LEU A 126 -11.85 -12.51 -0.85
N THR A 127 -12.84 -13.28 -0.38
CA THR A 127 -14.15 -13.42 -1.04
C THR A 127 -14.89 -12.07 -1.07
N GLU A 128 -14.98 -11.40 0.09
CA GLU A 128 -15.56 -10.05 0.19
C GLU A 128 -14.85 -9.07 -0.75
N ALA A 129 -13.51 -9.16 -0.87
CA ALA A 129 -12.77 -8.30 -1.79
C ALA A 129 -13.15 -8.51 -3.26
N VAL A 130 -13.43 -9.74 -3.70
CA VAL A 130 -13.94 -10.01 -5.06
C VAL A 130 -15.35 -9.43 -5.23
N GLU A 131 -16.22 -9.59 -4.23
CA GLU A 131 -17.56 -9.01 -4.22
C GLU A 131 -17.54 -7.49 -4.40
N LEU A 132 -16.73 -6.80 -3.58
CA LEU A 132 -16.55 -5.35 -3.64
C LEU A 132 -15.99 -4.90 -4.99
N LEU A 133 -15.06 -5.67 -5.58
CA LEU A 133 -14.52 -5.37 -6.90
C LEU A 133 -15.55 -5.56 -8.01
N CYS A 134 -16.57 -6.38 -7.85
CA CYS A 134 -17.70 -6.48 -8.78
C CYS A 134 -18.66 -5.29 -8.69
N GLN A 135 -18.64 -4.52 -7.59
CA GLN A 135 -19.48 -3.32 -7.47
C GLN A 135 -18.98 -2.19 -8.39
N PRO A 136 -19.87 -1.49 -9.12
CA PRO A 136 -19.49 -0.34 -9.94
C PRO A 136 -19.14 0.86 -9.05
N THR A 137 -18.07 1.57 -9.39
CA THR A 137 -17.81 2.90 -8.83
C THR A 137 -18.75 3.94 -9.45
N SER A 138 -18.90 5.10 -8.82
CA SER A 138 -19.72 6.19 -9.38
C SER A 138 -19.26 6.59 -10.78
N THR A 139 -17.94 6.61 -11.04
CA THR A 139 -17.35 6.88 -12.36
C THR A 139 -17.62 5.75 -13.35
N GLN A 140 -17.56 4.48 -12.93
CA GLN A 140 -17.91 3.34 -13.78
C GLN A 140 -19.40 3.35 -14.14
N HIS A 141 -20.27 3.64 -13.18
CA HIS A 141 -21.71 3.74 -13.36
C HIS A 141 -22.07 4.87 -14.33
N ALA A 142 -21.56 6.09 -14.11
CA ALA A 142 -21.78 7.23 -14.99
C ALA A 142 -21.32 6.97 -16.43
N ARG A 143 -20.22 6.21 -16.61
CA ARG A 143 -19.78 5.81 -17.96
C ARG A 143 -20.67 4.76 -18.61
N ARG A 144 -21.18 3.80 -17.84
CA ARG A 144 -22.14 2.81 -18.36
C ARG A 144 -23.44 3.48 -18.84
N THR A 145 -23.92 4.50 -18.13
CA THR A 145 -25.16 5.19 -18.47
C THR A 145 -25.02 6.22 -19.60
N THR A 146 -23.83 6.80 -19.79
CA THR A 146 -23.56 7.78 -20.86
C THR A 146 -23.24 7.15 -22.23
N LEU A 147 -22.89 5.86 -22.28
CA LEU A 147 -22.51 5.14 -23.51
C LEU A 147 -23.72 4.50 -24.24
N SER A 148 -24.87 5.17 -24.31
CA SER A 148 -26.08 4.64 -24.96
C SER A 148 -25.94 4.31 -26.45
N ASP A 149 -24.90 4.82 -27.14
CA ASP A 149 -24.74 4.67 -28.60
C ASP A 149 -23.52 3.84 -29.06
N SER A 150 -22.76 3.20 -28.15
CA SER A 150 -21.65 2.31 -28.56
C SER A 150 -21.46 1.14 -27.59
N PRO A 151 -21.52 -0.13 -28.06
CA PRO A 151 -21.43 -1.34 -27.23
C PRO A 151 -19.98 -1.66 -26.79
N LEU A 152 -19.18 -0.64 -26.48
CA LEU A 152 -17.85 -0.84 -25.92
C LEU A 152 -18.00 -1.09 -24.42
N SER A 153 -18.00 -2.37 -24.03
CA SER A 153 -18.10 -2.77 -22.63
C SER A 153 -17.04 -2.05 -21.79
N VAL A 154 -17.48 -1.51 -20.65
CA VAL A 154 -16.58 -0.90 -19.67
C VAL A 154 -15.87 -2.04 -18.96
N ALA A 155 -14.61 -2.30 -19.29
CA ALA A 155 -13.86 -3.37 -18.65
C ALA A 155 -13.57 -3.01 -17.19
N ASN A 156 -14.03 -3.87 -16.28
CA ASN A 156 -13.80 -3.77 -14.84
C ASN A 156 -12.53 -4.54 -14.48
N ARG A 157 -11.53 -3.86 -13.91
CA ARG A 157 -10.30 -4.47 -13.40
C ARG A 157 -10.08 -4.00 -11.98
N GLY A 158 -9.38 -4.82 -11.20
CA GLY A 158 -9.06 -4.49 -9.82
C GLY A 158 -7.82 -5.21 -9.32
N ARG A 159 -7.36 -4.76 -8.16
CA ARG A 159 -6.26 -5.39 -7.43
C ARG A 159 -6.69 -5.72 -6.01
N ILE A 160 -6.26 -6.86 -5.52
CA ILE A 160 -6.34 -7.24 -4.11
C ILE A 160 -4.90 -7.29 -3.57
N ILE A 161 -4.65 -6.62 -2.45
CA ILE A 161 -3.40 -6.73 -1.69
C ILE A 161 -3.73 -7.37 -0.36
N CYS A 162 -3.24 -8.58 -0.11
CA CYS A 162 -3.55 -9.35 1.08
C CYS A 162 -2.34 -9.43 2.01
N LEU A 163 -2.43 -8.80 3.18
CA LEU A 163 -1.38 -8.84 4.21
C LEU A 163 -1.72 -9.94 5.21
N THR A 164 -1.02 -11.07 5.14
CA THR A 164 -1.32 -12.28 5.93
C THR A 164 -0.06 -13.09 6.24
N SER A 165 -0.22 -14.18 7.01
CA SER A 165 0.82 -15.14 7.32
C SER A 165 0.54 -16.45 6.59
N LEU A 166 1.35 -16.74 5.57
CA LEU A 166 1.26 -17.94 4.76
C LEU A 166 2.02 -19.08 5.45
N LYS A 167 1.58 -20.32 5.22
CA LYS A 167 2.06 -21.50 5.96
C LYS A 167 3.04 -22.35 5.14
N SER A 168 2.77 -22.46 3.84
CA SER A 168 3.54 -23.26 2.90
C SER A 168 3.21 -22.86 1.47
N GLU A 169 3.98 -23.40 0.54
CA GLU A 169 3.72 -23.34 -0.90
C GLU A 169 2.35 -23.91 -1.28
N SER A 170 1.95 -25.02 -0.64
CA SER A 170 0.61 -25.60 -0.83
C SER A 170 -0.51 -24.68 -0.33
N HIS A 171 -0.26 -23.91 0.74
CA HIS A 171 -1.22 -22.92 1.22
C HIS A 171 -1.42 -21.78 0.20
N ILE A 172 -0.35 -21.34 -0.47
CA ILE A 172 -0.44 -20.35 -1.56
C ILE A 172 -1.32 -20.89 -2.69
N HIS A 173 -1.06 -22.11 -3.16
CA HIS A 173 -1.85 -22.71 -4.24
C HIS A 173 -3.32 -22.89 -3.85
N MET A 174 -3.61 -23.31 -2.62
CA MET A 174 -5.00 -23.39 -2.13
C MET A 174 -5.70 -22.03 -2.14
N ILE A 175 -5.03 -20.95 -1.75
CA ILE A 175 -5.60 -19.59 -1.84
C ILE A 175 -5.85 -19.20 -3.29
N GLU A 176 -4.89 -19.44 -4.20
CA GLU A 176 -5.03 -19.11 -5.62
C GLU A 176 -6.18 -19.87 -6.30
N GLU A 177 -6.33 -21.17 -6.02
CA GLU A 177 -7.43 -22.00 -6.50
C GLU A 177 -8.78 -21.51 -5.94
N CYS A 178 -8.85 -21.25 -4.63
CA CYS A 178 -10.06 -20.72 -4.02
C CYS A 178 -10.46 -19.36 -4.63
N MET A 179 -9.48 -18.49 -4.88
CA MET A 179 -9.72 -17.20 -5.52
C MET A 179 -10.18 -17.34 -6.96
N GLN A 180 -9.68 -18.33 -7.69
CA GLN A 180 -10.13 -18.63 -9.04
C GLN A 180 -11.60 -19.06 -9.06
N ASP A 181 -12.01 -19.91 -8.12
CA ASP A 181 -13.39 -20.38 -7.99
C ASP A 181 -14.33 -19.23 -7.61
N VAL A 182 -13.96 -18.45 -6.59
CA VAL A 182 -14.70 -17.25 -6.15
C VAL A 182 -14.85 -16.26 -7.31
N LEU A 183 -13.77 -15.95 -8.02
CA LEU A 183 -13.81 -15.04 -9.17
C LEU A 183 -14.76 -15.54 -10.27
N THR A 184 -14.71 -16.83 -10.56
CA THR A 184 -15.58 -17.45 -11.58
C THR A 184 -17.05 -17.37 -11.17
N GLN A 185 -17.35 -17.68 -9.92
CA GLN A 185 -18.70 -17.63 -9.36
C GLN A 185 -19.25 -16.19 -9.36
N HIS A 186 -18.48 -15.23 -8.86
CA HIS A 186 -18.92 -13.83 -8.78
C HIS A 186 -19.00 -13.16 -10.15
N ASN A 187 -18.17 -13.55 -11.12
CA ASN A 187 -18.32 -13.08 -12.49
C ASN A 187 -19.60 -13.59 -13.14
N SER A 188 -19.97 -14.86 -12.91
CA SER A 188 -21.24 -15.42 -13.37
C SER A 188 -22.44 -14.68 -12.76
N LEU A 189 -22.39 -14.44 -11.44
CA LEU A 189 -23.41 -13.64 -10.76
C LEU A 189 -23.47 -12.22 -11.31
N ALA A 190 -22.33 -11.55 -11.46
CA ALA A 190 -22.27 -10.17 -11.95
C ALA A 190 -22.74 -10.04 -13.42
N ALA A 191 -22.61 -11.10 -14.22
CA ALA A 191 -23.11 -11.11 -15.60
C ALA A 191 -24.65 -11.26 -15.67
N SER A 192 -25.29 -11.74 -14.60
CA SER A 192 -26.74 -11.95 -14.53
C SER A 192 -27.51 -10.78 -13.87
N THR A 193 -26.84 -9.69 -13.52
CA THR A 193 -27.46 -8.51 -12.88
C THR A 193 -26.92 -7.20 -13.46
N ASP A 194 -27.78 -6.18 -13.52
CA ASP A 194 -27.41 -4.84 -14.01
C ASP A 194 -26.63 -4.01 -12.98
N ASN A 195 -26.68 -4.41 -11.70
CA ASN A 195 -26.09 -3.66 -10.59
C ASN A 195 -24.62 -4.00 -10.32
N LEU A 196 -24.09 -5.06 -10.94
CA LEU A 196 -22.69 -5.49 -10.80
C LEU A 196 -21.96 -5.46 -12.15
N MET A 197 -20.65 -5.60 -12.07
CA MET A 197 -19.75 -5.61 -13.21
C MET A 197 -18.78 -6.80 -13.11
N PRO A 198 -18.85 -7.77 -14.04
CA PRO A 198 -17.87 -8.85 -14.09
C PRO A 198 -16.44 -8.30 -14.20
N LEU A 199 -15.52 -8.89 -13.44
CA LEU A 199 -14.11 -8.58 -13.48
C LEU A 199 -13.46 -9.20 -14.70
N SER A 200 -13.00 -8.31 -15.60
CA SER A 200 -12.21 -8.71 -16.76
C SER A 200 -10.81 -9.19 -16.40
N HIS A 201 -10.24 -8.68 -15.29
CA HIS A 201 -8.95 -9.13 -14.77
C HIS A 201 -8.76 -8.68 -13.32
N LEU A 202 -8.20 -9.57 -12.50
CA LEU A 202 -7.86 -9.38 -11.11
C LEU A 202 -6.35 -9.63 -10.90
N GLU A 203 -5.68 -8.70 -10.21
CA GLU A 203 -4.34 -8.92 -9.68
C GLU A 203 -4.43 -9.24 -8.18
N LEU A 204 -3.92 -10.40 -7.78
CA LEU A 204 -3.80 -10.84 -6.39
C LEU A 204 -2.35 -10.70 -5.94
N VAL A 205 -2.12 -9.82 -4.97
CA VAL A 205 -0.80 -9.57 -4.38
C VAL A 205 -0.81 -10.11 -2.96
N LEU A 206 -0.19 -11.26 -2.75
CA LEU A 206 -0.06 -11.85 -1.42
C LEU A 206 1.20 -11.33 -0.74
N VAL A 207 1.07 -10.68 0.40
CA VAL A 207 2.19 -10.19 1.21
C VAL A 207 2.29 -11.02 2.48
N HIS A 208 3.21 -11.98 2.47
CA HIS A 208 3.52 -12.82 3.62
C HIS A 208 4.36 -12.04 4.63
N VAL A 209 3.77 -11.75 5.80
CA VAL A 209 4.43 -10.99 6.86
C VAL A 209 4.90 -11.90 8.00
N VAL A 210 6.18 -11.78 8.36
CA VAL A 210 6.79 -12.51 9.49
C VAL A 210 7.43 -11.55 10.49
N PRO A 211 7.59 -11.94 11.78
CA PRO A 211 8.39 -11.15 12.73
C PRO A 211 9.81 -10.90 12.23
N VAL A 212 10.43 -9.80 12.69
CA VAL A 212 11.84 -9.50 12.40
C VAL A 212 12.74 -10.64 12.89
N SER A 213 13.76 -10.94 12.09
CA SER A 213 14.71 -12.05 12.32
C SER A 213 14.09 -13.46 12.31
N HIS A 214 12.85 -13.61 11.84
CA HIS A 214 12.27 -14.92 11.57
C HIS A 214 12.59 -15.34 10.13
N GLU A 215 13.18 -16.52 9.95
CA GLU A 215 13.38 -17.10 8.63
C GLU A 215 12.04 -17.61 8.08
N SER A 216 11.70 -17.24 6.85
CA SER A 216 10.50 -17.75 6.20
C SER A 216 10.86 -18.96 5.34
N ALA A 217 10.06 -20.02 5.43
CA ALA A 217 10.12 -21.15 4.50
C ALA A 217 9.51 -20.82 3.13
N ILE A 218 8.81 -19.68 3.02
CA ILE A 218 8.20 -19.20 1.80
C ILE A 218 9.16 -18.19 1.17
N SER A 219 9.30 -18.26 -0.14
CA SER A 219 10.13 -17.35 -0.91
C SER A 219 9.28 -16.39 -1.74
N HIS A 220 9.90 -15.29 -2.19
CA HIS A 220 9.26 -14.40 -3.14
C HIS A 220 8.92 -15.16 -4.43
N LYS A 221 7.69 -14.99 -4.92
CA LYS A 221 7.28 -15.53 -6.21
C LYS A 221 6.99 -14.37 -7.16
N PRO A 222 7.70 -14.30 -8.31
CA PRO A 222 7.35 -13.32 -9.31
C PRO A 222 5.93 -13.57 -9.78
N GLY A 223 5.26 -12.50 -10.21
CA GLY A 223 3.88 -12.60 -10.61
C GLY A 223 3.67 -13.44 -11.86
N ARG A 224 2.63 -14.26 -11.82
CA ARG A 224 2.28 -15.22 -12.87
C ARG A 224 0.78 -15.23 -13.12
N GLU A 225 0.42 -15.58 -14.35
CA GLU A 225 -0.97 -15.83 -14.72
C GLU A 225 -1.42 -17.18 -14.14
N ILE A 226 -2.48 -17.15 -13.33
CA ILE A 226 -3.13 -18.35 -12.78
C ILE A 226 -4.27 -18.77 -13.71
N SER A 227 -4.99 -17.81 -14.26
CA SER A 227 -6.01 -17.98 -15.30
C SER A 227 -6.14 -16.72 -16.14
N SER A 228 -6.98 -16.76 -17.17
CA SER A 228 -7.29 -15.61 -18.03
C SER A 228 -7.86 -14.39 -17.30
N HIS A 229 -8.35 -14.56 -16.07
CA HIS A 229 -8.91 -13.48 -15.25
C HIS A 229 -8.13 -13.22 -13.96
N LEU A 230 -7.19 -14.11 -13.58
CA LEU A 230 -6.46 -14.04 -12.31
C LEU A 230 -4.96 -14.09 -12.54
N TRP A 231 -4.28 -13.06 -12.05
CA TRP A 231 -2.83 -13.00 -11.95
C TRP A 231 -2.44 -12.92 -10.48
N SER A 232 -1.39 -13.64 -10.07
CA SER A 232 -0.97 -13.75 -8.67
C SER A 232 0.53 -13.52 -8.52
N GLU A 233 0.92 -12.76 -7.50
CA GLU A 233 2.30 -12.62 -7.04
C GLU A 233 2.42 -12.76 -5.52
N VAL A 234 3.61 -13.17 -5.05
CA VAL A 234 3.86 -13.36 -3.62
C VAL A 234 5.10 -12.61 -3.19
N HIS A 235 4.93 -11.72 -2.22
CA HIS A 235 6.01 -11.01 -1.55
C HIS A 235 6.19 -11.55 -0.13
N VAL A 236 7.44 -11.69 0.29
CA VAL A 236 7.80 -12.01 1.67
C VAL A 236 8.38 -10.75 2.30
N SER A 237 7.89 -10.37 3.48
CA SER A 237 8.40 -9.21 4.19
C SER A 237 8.48 -9.48 5.67
N GLN A 238 9.53 -8.98 6.30
CA GLN A 238 9.52 -8.83 7.75
C GLN A 238 8.56 -7.71 8.15
N SER A 239 8.07 -7.77 9.39
CA SER A 239 7.24 -6.74 10.00
C SER A 239 8.04 -5.48 10.36
N GLY A 240 7.39 -4.49 10.98
CA GLY A 240 8.03 -3.23 11.35
C GLY A 240 8.37 -2.36 10.13
N ARG A 241 9.57 -1.78 10.09
CA ARG A 241 10.00 -0.90 8.99
C ARG A 241 9.98 -1.59 7.62
N PHE A 242 10.21 -2.90 7.57
CA PHE A 242 10.35 -3.63 6.30
C PHE A 242 9.01 -3.74 5.55
N ILE A 243 7.91 -4.02 6.26
CA ILE A 243 6.58 -4.05 5.63
C ILE A 243 6.13 -2.65 5.22
N ALA A 244 6.49 -1.61 5.97
CA ALA A 244 6.25 -0.22 5.56
C ALA A 244 6.98 0.08 4.23
N THR A 245 8.28 -0.18 4.15
CA THR A 245 9.06 -0.03 2.91
C THR A 245 8.50 -0.85 1.75
N LYS A 246 8.09 -2.10 1.98
CA LYS A 246 7.49 -2.95 0.95
C LYS A 246 6.16 -2.37 0.44
N MET A 247 5.32 -1.84 1.32
CA MET A 247 4.07 -1.20 0.90
C MET A 247 4.31 0.11 0.14
N VAL A 248 5.35 0.89 0.49
CA VAL A 248 5.79 2.03 -0.31
C VAL A 248 6.21 1.59 -1.72
N GLU A 249 7.07 0.57 -1.82
CA GLU A 249 7.53 0.01 -3.11
C GLU A 249 6.36 -0.48 -3.97
N LEU A 250 5.43 -1.23 -3.37
CA LEU A 250 4.21 -1.69 -4.03
C LEU A 250 3.39 -0.51 -4.53
N SER A 251 3.16 0.53 -3.72
CA SER A 251 2.42 1.73 -4.15
C SER A 251 3.07 2.38 -5.38
N MET A 252 4.40 2.42 -5.42
CA MET A 252 5.12 2.98 -6.57
C MET A 252 4.92 2.14 -7.83
N GLN A 253 5.02 0.82 -7.73
CA GLN A 253 4.79 -0.08 -8.86
C GLN A 253 3.34 0.00 -9.35
N HIS A 254 2.40 -0.07 -8.39
CA HIS A 254 0.97 -0.11 -8.58
C HIS A 254 0.39 1.11 -9.26
N PHE A 255 0.93 2.29 -8.95
CA PHE A 255 0.45 3.57 -9.48
C PHE A 255 1.47 4.24 -10.42
N LYS A 256 2.54 3.55 -10.79
CA LYS A 256 3.60 4.05 -11.68
C LYS A 256 4.17 5.36 -11.16
N LEU A 257 4.58 5.36 -9.90
CA LEU A 257 5.22 6.50 -9.26
C LEU A 257 6.74 6.48 -9.50
N SER A 258 7.39 7.58 -9.21
CA SER A 258 8.85 7.72 -9.17
C SER A 258 9.23 8.61 -8.00
N CYS A 259 10.50 8.53 -7.61
CA CYS A 259 11.04 9.28 -6.46
C CYS A 259 11.99 10.37 -6.95
N THR A 260 11.89 11.55 -6.34
CA THR A 260 12.85 12.64 -6.51
C THR A 260 13.39 13.02 -5.14
N THR A 261 14.71 13.04 -4.99
CA THR A 261 15.40 13.49 -3.78
C THR A 261 15.85 14.93 -3.96
N VAL A 262 15.29 15.82 -3.15
CA VAL A 262 15.71 17.23 -3.09
C VAL A 262 16.78 17.38 -2.02
N THR A 263 17.96 17.85 -2.42
CA THR A 263 19.16 17.93 -1.58
C THR A 263 19.56 19.38 -1.34
N GLY A 264 20.39 19.62 -0.31
CA GLY A 264 20.95 20.95 -0.05
C GLY A 264 19.93 21.97 0.44
N ILE A 265 18.85 21.51 1.09
CA ILE A 265 17.79 22.37 1.63
C ILE A 265 18.34 23.08 2.88
N PRO A 266 18.38 24.42 2.89
CA PRO A 266 18.93 25.19 4.01
C PRO A 266 17.95 25.21 5.19
N MET A 267 18.44 24.85 6.39
CA MET A 267 17.70 25.06 7.64
C MET A 267 17.86 26.49 8.18
N LYS A 268 16.78 27.06 8.74
CA LYS A 268 16.78 28.42 9.34
C LYS A 268 17.57 28.52 10.67
N GLU A 269 17.82 27.44 11.38
CA GLU A 269 18.22 27.48 12.80
C GLU A 269 19.75 27.44 13.06
N GLU A 270 20.58 27.21 12.04
CA GLU A 270 22.01 26.95 12.25
C GLU A 270 22.98 28.06 11.78
N GLN A 271 22.50 29.29 11.56
CA GLN A 271 23.42 30.38 11.18
C GLN A 271 24.48 30.73 12.25
N ASN A 272 24.37 30.19 13.47
CA ASN A 272 25.32 30.40 14.57
C ASN A 272 26.15 29.16 14.95
N ALA A 273 25.97 28.02 14.28
CA ALA A 273 26.76 26.82 14.51
C ALA A 273 27.69 26.59 13.32
N SER A 274 28.97 26.35 13.56
CA SER A 274 30.01 26.08 12.55
C SER A 274 29.83 24.75 11.79
N SER A 275 28.63 24.20 11.78
CA SER A 275 28.21 23.04 10.99
C SER A 275 26.81 23.30 10.46
N SER A 276 26.68 23.58 9.17
CA SER A 276 25.38 23.58 8.49
C SER A 276 25.02 22.13 8.13
N ALA A 277 24.02 21.55 8.78
CA ALA A 277 23.43 20.29 8.35
C ALA A 277 22.37 20.57 7.27
N ASN A 278 22.67 20.20 6.03
CA ASN A 278 21.64 20.09 5.00
C ASN A 278 20.90 18.75 5.20
N TYR A 279 19.58 18.75 5.00
CA TYR A 279 18.82 17.50 4.90
C TYR A 279 18.34 17.28 3.46
N ASP A 280 18.19 16.00 3.12
CA ASP A 280 17.62 15.54 1.87
C ASP A 280 16.14 15.19 2.12
N VAL A 281 15.27 15.42 1.14
CA VAL A 281 13.85 15.05 1.20
C VAL A 281 13.49 14.20 -0.01
N GLU A 282 12.91 13.03 0.23
CA GLU A 282 12.40 12.16 -0.83
C GLU A 282 10.92 12.45 -1.11
N LEU A 283 10.58 12.66 -2.38
CA LEU A 283 9.24 12.99 -2.84
C LEU A 283 8.76 11.95 -3.86
N LEU A 284 7.62 11.34 -3.58
CA LEU A 284 6.93 10.47 -4.53
C LEU A 284 5.95 11.26 -5.39
N HIS A 285 5.96 11.00 -6.69
CA HIS A 285 5.05 11.62 -7.64
C HIS A 285 4.84 10.70 -8.86
N SER A 286 3.92 11.05 -9.75
CA SER A 286 3.71 10.33 -11.01
C SER A 286 5.02 10.21 -11.80
N ARG A 287 5.33 9.02 -12.33
CA ARG A 287 6.49 8.79 -13.20
C ARG A 287 6.46 9.67 -14.47
N GLN A 288 5.28 10.15 -14.87
CA GLN A 288 5.14 11.03 -16.03
C GLN A 288 5.98 12.31 -15.90
N THR A 289 6.20 12.80 -14.69
CA THR A 289 7.03 13.99 -14.43
C THR A 289 8.48 13.83 -14.87
N HIS A 290 9.01 12.60 -14.90
CA HIS A 290 10.38 12.32 -15.32
C HIS A 290 10.54 12.08 -16.82
N LEU A 291 9.45 12.00 -17.61
CA LEU A 291 9.53 11.71 -19.04
C LEU A 291 10.36 12.73 -19.82
N GLU A 292 10.27 14.01 -19.45
CA GLU A 292 11.03 15.08 -20.11
C GLU A 292 12.51 15.05 -19.72
N VAL A 293 12.83 14.70 -18.47
CA VAL A 293 14.20 14.52 -17.99
C VAL A 293 14.89 13.37 -18.73
N SER A 294 14.17 12.27 -18.98
CA SER A 294 14.68 11.16 -19.79
C SER A 294 14.83 11.54 -21.27
N ARG A 295 13.89 12.31 -21.84
CA ARG A 295 13.91 12.71 -23.25
C ARG A 295 15.02 13.70 -23.58
N THR A 296 15.37 14.57 -22.64
CA THR A 296 16.42 15.59 -22.82
C THR A 296 17.84 15.05 -22.62
N GLY A 297 17.99 13.76 -22.25
CA GLY A 297 19.30 13.15 -22.00
C GLY A 297 19.96 13.62 -20.70
N VAL A 298 19.33 14.51 -19.94
CA VAL A 298 19.83 15.02 -18.66
C VAL A 298 19.87 13.91 -17.60
N GLY A 299 18.96 12.93 -17.68
CA GLY A 299 19.01 11.73 -16.85
C GLY A 299 20.22 10.81 -17.06
N ALA A 300 21.02 11.01 -18.12
CA ALA A 300 22.28 10.30 -18.35
C ALA A 300 23.50 11.02 -17.74
N VAL A 301 23.29 12.15 -17.05
CA VAL A 301 24.35 12.87 -16.34
C VAL A 301 24.73 12.07 -15.08
N GLU A 302 26.02 11.74 -14.98
CA GLU A 302 26.60 10.97 -13.89
C GLU A 302 26.26 11.62 -12.52
N GLY A 303 25.70 10.82 -11.60
CA GLY A 303 25.29 11.28 -10.26
C GLY A 303 23.87 11.84 -10.13
N MET A 304 23.09 11.93 -11.21
CA MET A 304 21.71 12.41 -11.15
C MET A 304 20.72 11.34 -10.64
N ILE A 305 21.01 10.06 -10.87
CA ILE A 305 20.26 8.93 -10.32
C ILE A 305 21.09 8.33 -9.20
N MET A 306 20.52 8.25 -8.00
CA MET A 306 21.16 7.65 -6.83
C MET A 306 20.20 6.66 -6.16
N PRO A 307 20.72 5.68 -5.40
CA PRO A 307 19.87 4.87 -4.55
C PRO A 307 19.28 5.73 -3.43
N SER A 308 18.02 5.49 -3.07
CA SER A 308 17.34 6.11 -1.94
C SER A 308 18.15 5.89 -0.65
N LYS A 309 18.26 6.95 0.16
CA LYS A 309 18.99 6.92 1.43
C LYS A 309 18.10 6.53 2.60
N GLU A 310 16.78 6.53 2.41
CA GLU A 310 15.78 6.17 3.44
C GLU A 310 15.52 4.66 3.55
N GLY A 311 16.36 3.84 2.91
CA GLY A 311 16.24 2.39 2.96
C GLY A 311 15.14 1.82 2.06
N LEU A 312 14.58 2.64 1.16
CA LEU A 312 13.79 2.16 0.04
C LEU A 312 14.77 1.58 -1.01
N PHE A 313 14.49 0.38 -1.53
CA PHE A 313 15.31 -0.23 -2.59
C PHE A 313 14.92 0.35 -3.96
N ILE A 314 14.99 1.68 -4.09
CA ILE A 314 14.59 2.43 -5.28
C ILE A 314 15.68 3.39 -5.72
N ASP A 315 15.75 3.61 -7.02
CA ASP A 315 16.50 4.70 -7.60
C ASP A 315 15.68 6.00 -7.55
N THR A 316 16.36 7.10 -7.26
CA THR A 316 15.77 8.44 -7.13
C THR A 316 16.54 9.45 -7.95
N VAL A 317 15.79 10.36 -8.58
CA VAL A 317 16.35 11.50 -9.31
C VAL A 317 16.73 12.59 -8.31
N THR A 318 17.98 13.04 -8.34
CA THR A 318 18.50 14.03 -7.39
C THR A 318 18.39 15.44 -7.97
N LEU A 319 17.70 16.32 -7.24
CA LEU A 319 17.62 17.75 -7.53
C LEU A 319 18.26 18.54 -6.38
N LYS A 320 18.94 19.64 -6.71
CA LYS A 320 19.51 20.55 -5.71
C LYS A 320 18.53 21.70 -5.43
N TRP A 321 18.34 22.01 -4.16
CA TRP A 321 17.59 23.19 -3.75
C TRP A 321 18.25 24.46 -4.27
N CYS A 322 17.49 25.28 -4.98
CA CYS A 322 17.90 26.60 -5.42
C CYS A 322 17.29 27.65 -4.49
N THR A 323 18.12 28.49 -3.87
CA THR A 323 17.64 29.62 -3.05
C THR A 323 16.78 30.55 -3.91
N PRO A 324 15.48 30.73 -3.61
CA PRO A 324 14.62 31.61 -4.39
C PRO A 324 15.18 33.04 -4.38
N ARG A 325 15.42 33.62 -5.56
CA ARG A 325 15.84 35.02 -5.67
C ARG A 325 14.60 35.91 -5.47
N THR A 326 14.73 36.97 -4.67
CA THR A 326 13.64 37.92 -4.34
C THR A 326 12.98 38.60 -5.55
N ASN A 327 13.61 38.55 -6.73
CA ASN A 327 13.11 39.15 -7.97
C ASN A 327 12.54 38.13 -8.98
N ALA A 328 12.29 36.88 -8.58
CA ALA A 328 11.73 35.84 -9.46
C ALA A 328 10.20 35.93 -9.60
N VAL A 329 9.64 37.15 -9.67
CA VAL A 329 8.30 37.34 -10.24
C VAL A 329 8.50 37.32 -11.75
N GLY A 330 7.97 36.29 -12.40
CA GLY A 330 8.11 36.08 -13.83
C GLY A 330 7.71 37.32 -14.62
N LYS A 331 8.55 37.70 -15.58
CA LYS A 331 8.05 38.41 -16.76
C LYS A 331 7.26 37.38 -17.55
N GLU A 332 5.94 37.42 -17.46
CA GLU A 332 5.05 36.86 -18.48
C GLU A 332 5.24 37.60 -19.81
#